data_AF-A0A937BIF8-F1
#
_entry.id   AF-A0A937BIF8-F1
#
_cell.length_a   1.000
_cell.length_b   1.000
_cell.length_c   1.000
_cell.angle_alpha   90.00
_cell.angle_beta   90.00
_cell.angle_gamma   90.00
#
_symmetry.space_group_name_H-M   'P 1'
#
loop_
_entity.id
_entity.type
_entity.pdbx_description
1 polymer ?
#
loop_
_entity_poly.entity_id
_entity_poly.type
_entity_poly.pdbx_seq_one_letter_code
_entity_poly.pdbx_strand_id
1 'polypeptide(L)'
;MKPVRVRPRADREIDALTDYIARDDLGAALRFMDATQKVFDLIGAQLGVGSLRYAYLPMLEGLRVCPVSGFEKHLVFYIERWSILM
;
A
#
# COMPACT_ATOMS: atom_id res chain seq x y z
N MET A 1 -8.94 -4.52 14.34
CA MET A 1 -7.87 -4.22 13.38
C MET A 1 -7.06 -5.47 13.14
N LYS A 2 -6.79 -5.82 11.89
CA LYS A 2 -5.89 -6.92 11.51
C LYS A 2 -4.52 -6.34 11.19
N PRO A 3 -3.41 -6.95 11.66
CA PRO A 3 -2.08 -6.40 11.41
C PRO A 3 -1.77 -6.41 9.91
N VAL A 4 -1.29 -5.28 9.39
CA VAL A 4 -0.74 -5.18 8.03
C VAL A 4 0.71 -5.63 8.07
N ARG A 5 1.05 -6.62 7.24
CA ARG A 5 2.43 -7.08 7.07
C ARG A 5 2.97 -6.55 5.74
N VAL A 6 3.84 -5.54 5.82
CA VAL A 6 4.57 -5.05 4.65
C VAL A 6 5.60 -6.10 4.21
N ARG A 7 5.63 -6.42 2.91
CA ARG A 7 6.61 -7.36 2.36
C ARG A 7 7.95 -6.64 2.17
N PRO A 8 9.10 -7.32 2.29
CA PRO A 8 10.42 -6.69 2.13
C PRO A 8 10.61 -5.96 0.80
N ARG A 9 9.97 -6.43 -0.29
CA ARG A 9 10.00 -5.71 -1.56
C ARG A 9 9.20 -4.40 -1.50
N ALA A 10 8.02 -4.42 -0.91
CA ALA A 10 7.19 -3.21 -0.79
C ALA A 10 7.85 -2.17 0.12
N ASP A 11 8.49 -2.62 1.21
CA ASP A 11 9.27 -1.79 2.13
C ASP A 11 10.37 -0.99 1.39
N ARG A 12 11.22 -1.68 0.62
CA ARG A 12 12.26 -1.03 -0.20
C ARG A 12 11.71 -0.10 -1.27
N GLU A 13 10.54 -0.40 -1.83
CA GLU A 13 9.90 0.47 -2.82
C GLU A 13 9.36 1.75 -2.17
N ILE A 14 8.87 1.68 -0.93
CA ILE A 14 8.47 2.87 -0.16
C ILE A 14 9.68 3.77 0.08
N ASP A 15 10.81 3.19 0.49
CA ASP A 15 12.07 3.93 0.67
C ASP A 15 12.51 4.58 -0.65
N ALA A 16 12.56 3.82 -1.74
CA ALA A 16 12.99 4.32 -3.04
C ALA A 16 12.10 5.45 -3.59
N LEU A 17 10.78 5.34 -3.41
CA LEU A 17 9.83 6.38 -3.82
C LEU A 17 9.95 7.63 -2.94
N THR A 18 10.16 7.44 -1.64
CA THR A 18 10.38 8.56 -0.69
C THR A 18 11.65 9.31 -1.06
N ASP A 19 12.75 8.59 -1.29
CA ASP A 19 14.02 9.17 -1.73
C ASP A 19 13.89 9.88 -3.07
N TYR A 20 13.13 9.31 -4.02
CA TYR A 20 12.89 9.94 -5.31
C TYR A 20 12.13 11.26 -5.16
N ILE A 21 11.03 11.28 -4.39
CA ILE A 21 10.24 12.49 -4.14
C ILE A 21 11.08 13.54 -3.39
N ALA A 22 11.91 13.11 -2.45
CA ALA A 22 12.75 13.99 -1.64
C ALA A 22 13.82 14.75 -2.45
N ARG A 23 14.17 14.27 -3.65
CA ARG A 23 15.08 14.99 -4.57
C ARG A 23 14.51 16.34 -5.01
N ASP A 24 13.18 16.43 -5.12
CA ASP A 24 12.49 17.63 -5.58
C ASP A 24 11.83 18.39 -4.41
N ASP A 25 11.19 17.68 -3.48
CA ASP A 25 10.52 18.26 -2.31
C ASP A 25 10.52 17.28 -1.12
N LEU A 26 11.39 17.55 -0.13
CA LEU A 26 11.45 16.79 1.12
C LEU A 26 10.11 16.82 1.89
N GLY A 27 9.41 17.95 1.88
CA GLY A 27 8.10 18.06 2.53
C GLY A 27 7.05 17.18 1.85
N ALA A 28 7.10 17.05 0.52
CA ALA A 28 6.27 16.09 -0.20
C ALA A 28 6.62 14.64 0.16
N ALA A 29 7.91 14.32 0.34
CA ALA A 29 8.33 12.98 0.73
C ALA A 29 7.78 12.60 2.12
N LEU A 30 7.83 13.51 3.09
CA LEU A 30 7.24 13.29 4.41
C LEU A 30 5.71 13.11 4.32
N ARG A 31 5.02 13.96 3.54
CA ARG A 31 3.57 13.80 3.31
C ARG A 31 3.23 12.47 2.63
N PHE A 32 4.09 11.98 1.74
CA PHE A 32 3.93 10.69 1.08
C PHE A 32 4.04 9.52 2.08
N MET A 33 5.03 9.55 2.98
CA MET A 33 5.16 8.53 4.02
C MET A 33 3.93 8.51 4.94
N ASP A 34 3.48 9.67 5.41
CA ASP A 34 2.28 9.80 6.25
C ASP A 34 1.02 9.28 5.53
N ALA A 35 0.86 9.64 4.25
CA ALA A 35 -0.27 9.19 3.44
C ALA A 35 -0.23 7.67 3.21
N THR A 36 0.96 7.10 3.01
CA THR A 36 1.15 5.65 2.86
C THR A 36 0.80 4.90 4.15
N GLN A 37 1.22 5.41 5.31
CA GLN A 37 0.86 4.83 6.61
C GLN A 37 -0.66 4.86 6.84
N LYS A 38 -1.34 5.97 6.49
CA LYS A 38 -2.81 6.06 6.57
C LYS A 38 -3.52 5.00 5.72
N VAL A 39 -2.95 4.63 4.57
CA VAL A 39 -3.48 3.53 3.76
C VAL A 39 -3.33 2.19 4.49
N PHE A 40 -2.21 1.94 5.18
CA PHE A 40 -2.04 0.72 5.98
C PHE A 40 -3.01 0.66 7.16
N ASP A 41 -3.20 1.77 7.86
CA ASP A 41 -4.16 1.86 8.95
C ASP A 41 -5.59 1.55 8.47
N LEU A 42 -5.96 2.11 7.30
CA LEU A 42 -7.24 1.86 6.64
C LEU A 42 -7.41 0.38 6.23
N ILE A 43 -6.40 -0.23 5.62
CA ILE A 43 -6.42 -1.65 5.24
C ILE A 43 -6.58 -2.55 6.48
N GLY A 44 -5.86 -2.25 7.56
CA GLY A 44 -5.94 -2.98 8.82
C GLY A 44 -7.27 -2.81 9.54
N ALA A 45 -7.93 -1.66 9.37
CA ALA A 45 -9.27 -1.41 9.90
C ALA A 45 -10.37 -2.06 9.05
N GLN A 46 -10.26 -2.03 7.72
CA GLN A 46 -11.27 -2.51 6.78
C GLN A 46 -10.64 -3.31 5.63
N LEU A 47 -10.61 -4.63 5.77
CA LEU A 47 -9.93 -5.55 4.83
C LEU A 47 -10.54 -5.60 3.42
N GLY A 48 -11.79 -5.17 3.27
CA GLY A 48 -12.49 -5.08 1.99
C GLY A 48 -12.27 -3.77 1.22
N VAL A 49 -11.46 -2.84 1.75
CA VAL A 49 -11.24 -1.52 1.14
C VAL A 49 -10.40 -1.62 -0.14
N GLY A 50 -10.54 -0.67 -1.06
CA GLY A 50 -9.76 -0.66 -2.30
C GLY A 50 -10.39 -1.45 -3.44
N SER A 51 -9.95 -1.11 -4.65
CA SER A 51 -10.53 -1.60 -5.89
C SER A 51 -10.00 -3.00 -6.25
N LEU A 52 -10.85 -3.80 -6.91
CA LEU A 52 -10.47 -5.05 -7.56
C LEU A 52 -10.08 -4.85 -9.03
N ARG A 53 -9.83 -3.61 -9.47
CA ARG A 53 -9.52 -3.26 -10.87
C ARG A 53 -8.36 -4.07 -11.48
N TYR A 54 -7.45 -4.62 -10.68
CA TYR A 54 -6.35 -5.47 -11.17
C TYR A 54 -6.52 -6.95 -10.83
N ALA A 55 -7.61 -7.33 -10.17
CA ALA A 55 -7.84 -8.69 -9.67
C ALA A 55 -8.18 -9.70 -10.77
N TYR A 56 -8.55 -9.25 -11.96
CA TYR A 56 -8.86 -10.11 -13.11
C TYR A 56 -7.63 -10.52 -13.93
N LEU A 57 -6.44 -10.02 -13.58
CA LEU A 57 -5.20 -10.45 -14.21
C LEU A 57 -4.84 -11.86 -13.69
N PRO A 58 -4.46 -12.80 -14.57
CA PRO A 58 -4.05 -14.14 -14.16
C PRO A 58 -2.97 -14.08 -13.06
N MET A 59 -3.05 -14.95 -12.06
CA MET A 59 -2.17 -15.00 -10.87
C MET A 59 -2.37 -13.90 -9.81
N LEU A 60 -3.35 -13.00 -9.97
CA LEU A 60 -3.63 -11.90 -9.03
C LEU A 60 -5.02 -12.00 -8.35
N GLU A 61 -5.57 -13.21 -8.23
CA GLU A 61 -6.85 -13.41 -7.54
C GLU A 61 -6.81 -12.84 -6.11
N GLY A 62 -7.82 -12.04 -5.76
CA GLY A 62 -7.90 -11.37 -4.46
C GLY A 62 -7.00 -10.13 -4.31
N LEU A 63 -6.28 -9.71 -5.36
CA LEU A 63 -5.49 -8.48 -5.34
C LEU A 63 -6.40 -7.26 -5.24
N ARG A 64 -6.15 -6.46 -4.22
CA ARG A 64 -6.80 -5.16 -4.01
C ARG A 64 -5.78 -4.05 -4.20
N VAL A 65 -6.30 -2.90 -4.62
CA VAL A 65 -5.49 -1.69 -4.81
C VAL A 65 -6.11 -0.48 -4.12
N CYS A 66 -5.30 0.25 -3.36
CA CYS A 66 -5.66 1.52 -2.75
C CYS A 66 -4.73 2.63 -3.28
N PRO A 67 -5.27 3.75 -3.78
CA PRO A 67 -4.44 4.92 -4.08
C PRO A 67 -3.93 5.54 -2.77
N VAL A 68 -2.71 6.08 -2.81
CA VAL A 68 -2.19 6.94 -1.74
C VAL A 68 -2.82 8.33 -1.91
N SER A 69 -3.60 8.77 -0.93
CA SER A 69 -4.32 10.06 -1.02
C SER A 69 -3.34 11.23 -1.12
N GLY A 70 -3.55 12.14 -2.08
CA GLY A 70 -2.60 13.21 -2.40
C GLY A 70 -1.42 12.76 -3.30
N PHE A 71 -1.38 11.48 -3.64
CA PHE A 71 -0.35 10.83 -4.47
C PHE A 71 -1.00 9.74 -5.34
N GLU A 72 -2.11 10.04 -6.03
CA GLU A 72 -3.03 9.06 -6.63
C GLU A 72 -2.38 8.16 -7.70
N LYS A 73 -1.21 8.55 -8.22
CA LYS A 73 -0.40 7.73 -9.14
C LYS A 73 0.39 6.61 -8.42
N HIS A 74 0.49 6.67 -7.10
CA HIS A 74 1.13 5.66 -6.26
C HIS A 74 0.06 4.78 -5.65
N LEU A 75 0.22 3.47 -5.85
CA LEU A 75 -0.80 2.47 -5.57
C LEU A 75 -0.26 1.44 -4.58
N VAL A 76 -0.99 1.22 -3.49
CA VAL A 76 -0.72 0.13 -2.56
C VAL A 76 -1.47 -1.11 -3.03
N PHE A 77 -0.72 -2.12 -3.44
CA PHE A 77 -1.24 -3.43 -3.82
C PHE A 77 -1.17 -4.38 -2.63
N TYR A 78 -2.27 -5.04 -2.32
CA TYR A 78 -2.33 -5.98 -1.20
C TYR A 78 -3.27 -7.15 -1.45
N ILE A 79 -3.05 -8.23 -0.70
CA ILE A 79 -3.95 -9.38 -0.65
C ILE A 79 -4.34 -9.61 0.80
N GLU A 80 -5.59 -10.00 1.02
CA GLU A 80 -5.98 -10.50 2.32
C GLU A 80 -5.45 -11.93 2.47
N ARG A 81 -4.68 -12.19 3.52
CA ARG A 81 -4.26 -13.54 3.88
C ARG A 81 -4.94 -13.98 5.16
N TRP A 82 -5.53 -15.17 5.14
CA TRP A 82 -5.96 -15.84 6.35
C TRP A 82 -4.72 -16.28 7.11
N SER A 83 -4.64 -15.94 8.40
CA SER A 83 -3.68 -16.56 9.29
C SER A 83 -4.20 -17.97 9.55
N ILE A 84 -3.74 -18.94 8.78
CA ILE A 84 -3.91 -20.35 9.17
C ILE A 84 -2.91 -20.54 10.31
N LEU A 85 -3.42 -20.55 11.55
CA LEU A 85 -2.71 -21.21 12.63
C LEU A 85 -2.73 -22.71 12.26
N MET A 86 -1.58 -23.24 11.88
CA MET A 86 -1.29 -24.67 11.90
C MET A 86 -0.07 -24.88 12.78
#